data_AF-B4L6C2-F1
#
_entry.id   AF-B4L6C2-F1
#
_cell.length_a   1.000
_cell.length_b   1.000
_cell.length_c   1.000
_cell.angle_alpha   90.00
_cell.angle_beta   90.00
_cell.angle_gamma   90.00
#
_symmetry.space_group_name_H-M   'P 1'
#
loop_
_entity.id
_entity.type
_entity.pdbx_description
1 polymer ?
#
loop_
_entity_poly.entity_id
_entity_poly.type
_entity_poly.pdbx_seq_one_letter_code
_entity_poly.pdbx_strand_id
1 'polypeptide(L)'
;MSTPTKNNGTGLEDVNIPGQAFLREALTSCTDPLKAIESFQLENGVLLPSLRPMLPLLDLHGVRRLDFHTSLMEELRDKLIAHINDLGQKEPRERDKKLKELLVKSFPVVRVKSLRPVVMAILRNTQHIDDKYLRILVRDRELYADTDTEVKRQIWRDNQSLFGDEVSPLLSQYIREKEHILFDHTNLNNLFFQPTPKVRRQGEVVQKLANMIGTSVKLYDMVLQFLRTLFLRTRNVHYCTLRAELLMALHDLEVQEIISIDPCHKFTWCLDACIREKNVDIKRSRELQGFLDNIKRGQEQVLGDLSMTLCDPYAINFLATSVIKILQHLINNEGMPRDNPILILLLRMLALGLSAWVMIDSQDFKEPKLDAQVVTKFLPALMSLMVDDQCRSLHGKLPPDERESALTTIEHSGPAPEAVETYIQESSVSSILAMYYTLHTARTKDRVGVLRVLAILSGCKDDRAYEDPFLHSLIALLIPMSDEFGTEDFCTTLFDEFIFAGLTRENVTSRHMLKLLWYVHNKLPAGRLATLMKAMQPTTAHNEHIHKLYESLQERIATGIAATVIQATPAAVAATEFDSPMKNLGTPGPHYSPQ
;
A
#
# COMPACT_ATOMS: atom_id res chain seq x y z
N MET A 1 11.99 51.15 27.50
CA MET A 1 12.36 51.80 26.22
C MET A 1 12.20 50.76 25.13
N SER A 2 11.12 50.88 24.35
CA SER A 2 10.82 50.02 23.21
C SER A 2 11.80 50.30 22.08
N THR A 3 12.68 49.34 21.78
CA THR A 3 13.46 49.35 20.54
C THR A 3 12.51 49.42 19.35
N PRO A 4 12.67 50.39 18.42
CA PRO A 4 11.82 50.46 17.25
C PRO A 4 12.06 49.21 16.40
N THR A 5 10.98 48.54 16.03
CA THR A 5 10.97 47.49 15.02
C THR A 5 11.69 48.02 13.78
N LYS A 6 12.83 47.42 13.41
CA LYS A 6 13.42 47.63 12.09
C LYS A 6 12.31 47.45 11.07
N ASN A 7 11.98 48.51 10.32
CA ASN A 7 11.14 48.37 9.14
C ASN A 7 11.78 47.26 8.29
N ASN A 8 11.12 46.11 8.19
CA ASN A 8 11.51 45.05 7.28
C ASN A 8 11.35 45.62 5.86
N GLY A 9 12.41 46.21 5.33
CA GLY A 9 12.47 46.62 3.93
C GLY A 9 12.15 45.43 3.03
N THR A 10 11.64 45.73 1.84
CA THR A 10 11.28 44.72 0.85
C THR A 10 12.49 43.93 0.31
N GLY A 11 13.71 44.36 0.63
CA GLY A 11 14.96 43.84 0.10
C GLY A 11 15.32 44.44 -1.26
N LEU A 12 14.46 45.31 -1.81
CA LEU A 12 14.71 46.06 -3.04
C LEU A 12 15.84 47.09 -2.84
N GLU A 13 15.90 47.69 -1.66
CA GLU A 13 16.94 48.66 -1.32
C GLU A 13 18.35 48.02 -1.31
N ASP A 14 18.44 46.74 -0.93
CA ASP A 14 19.70 45.97 -0.90
C ASP A 14 20.25 45.66 -2.31
N VAL A 15 19.41 45.80 -3.34
CA VAL A 15 19.79 45.63 -4.75
C VAL A 15 19.78 46.97 -5.52
N ASN A 16 19.79 48.10 -4.80
CA ASN A 16 19.73 49.45 -5.34
C ASN A 16 18.46 49.74 -6.18
N ILE A 17 17.35 49.06 -5.88
CA ILE A 17 16.05 49.35 -6.50
C ILE A 17 15.23 50.23 -5.54
N PRO A 18 14.69 51.37 -6.00
CA PRO A 18 13.84 52.22 -5.18
C PRO A 18 12.61 51.47 -4.65
N GLY A 19 12.61 51.20 -3.35
CA GLY A 19 11.55 50.44 -2.67
C GLY A 19 10.47 51.32 -2.03
N GLN A 20 9.67 50.70 -1.16
CA GLN A 20 8.59 51.38 -0.45
C GLN A 20 9.09 52.53 0.44
N ALA A 21 10.28 52.38 1.04
CA ALA A 21 10.85 53.41 1.89
C ALA A 21 11.18 54.68 1.10
N PHE A 22 11.84 54.51 -0.07
CA PHE A 22 12.16 55.61 -0.97
C PHE A 22 10.90 56.32 -1.48
N LEU A 23 9.90 55.56 -1.95
CA LEU A 23 8.64 56.13 -2.42
C LEU A 23 7.90 56.88 -1.31
N ARG A 24 7.89 56.34 -0.08
CA ARG A 24 7.27 57.02 1.07
C ARG A 24 7.99 58.33 1.36
N GLU A 25 9.32 58.32 1.39
CA GLU A 25 10.12 59.54 1.62
C GLU A 25 9.88 60.56 0.52
N ALA A 26 10.04 60.17 -0.75
CA ALA A 26 9.85 61.03 -1.92
C ALA A 26 8.46 61.68 -1.96
N LEU A 27 7.40 60.93 -1.63
CA LEU A 27 6.03 61.45 -1.60
C LEU A 27 5.73 62.30 -0.36
N THR A 28 6.46 62.12 0.74
CA THR A 28 6.29 62.91 1.97
C THR A 28 7.10 64.20 1.93
N SER A 29 8.22 64.22 1.21
CA SER A 29 9.14 65.37 1.12
C SER A 29 8.92 66.26 -0.10
N CYS A 30 8.10 65.84 -1.08
CA CYS A 30 7.86 66.63 -2.29
C CYS A 30 6.83 67.74 -2.09
N THR A 31 7.02 68.88 -2.75
CA THR A 31 6.03 69.98 -2.83
C THR A 31 4.90 69.69 -3.81
N ASP A 32 5.14 68.81 -4.81
CA ASP A 32 4.15 68.37 -5.81
C ASP A 32 4.20 66.84 -5.97
N PRO A 33 3.25 66.10 -5.36
CA PRO A 33 3.18 64.65 -5.45
C PRO A 33 2.96 64.11 -6.87
N LEU A 34 2.23 64.83 -7.73
CA LEU A 34 1.93 64.35 -9.08
C LEU A 34 3.20 64.37 -9.94
N LYS A 35 3.98 65.45 -9.85
CA LYS A 35 5.25 65.57 -10.54
C LYS A 35 6.29 64.57 -10.03
N ALA A 36 6.28 64.27 -8.73
CA ALA A 36 7.14 63.24 -8.15
C ALA A 36 6.80 61.84 -8.68
N ILE A 37 5.51 61.50 -8.80
CA ILE A 37 5.04 60.23 -9.39
C ILE A 37 5.43 60.15 -10.87
N GLU A 38 5.21 61.22 -11.64
CA GLU A 38 5.57 61.26 -13.06
C GLU A 38 7.07 61.06 -13.26
N SER A 39 7.90 61.76 -12.48
CA SER A 39 9.36 61.62 -12.52
C SER A 39 9.80 60.21 -12.15
N PHE A 40 9.22 59.63 -11.10
CA PHE A 40 9.50 58.25 -10.69
C PHE A 40 9.14 57.24 -11.78
N GLN A 41 7.99 57.42 -12.44
CA GLN A 41 7.56 56.57 -13.57
C GLN A 41 8.43 56.77 -14.81
N LEU A 42 8.95 57.97 -15.04
CA LEU A 42 9.87 58.26 -16.14
C LEU A 42 11.24 57.62 -15.91
N GLU A 43 11.71 57.60 -14.67
CA GLU A 43 13.00 56.99 -14.31
C GLU A 43 12.93 55.46 -14.24
N ASN A 44 11.82 54.88 -13.75
CA ASN A 44 11.72 53.45 -13.43
C ASN A 44 10.71 52.67 -14.30
N GLY A 45 9.99 53.34 -15.20
CA GLY A 45 9.02 52.73 -16.10
C GLY A 45 9.66 52.12 -17.36
N VAL A 46 8.96 51.15 -17.97
CA VAL A 46 9.39 50.56 -19.26
C VAL A 46 9.11 51.55 -20.40
N LEU A 47 10.08 52.42 -20.69
CA LEU A 47 9.98 53.44 -21.73
C LEU A 47 10.48 52.94 -23.09
N LEU A 48 9.84 51.91 -23.63
CA LEU A 48 10.09 51.52 -25.02
C LEU A 48 9.44 52.55 -25.97
N PRO A 49 10.16 53.11 -26.96
CA PRO A 49 9.62 54.10 -27.90
C PRO A 49 8.35 53.64 -28.63
N SER A 50 8.22 52.33 -28.87
CA SER A 50 7.04 51.68 -29.47
C SER A 50 5.83 51.60 -28.54
N LEU A 51 6.03 51.66 -27.21
CA LEU A 51 4.97 51.54 -26.21
C LEU A 51 4.30 52.87 -25.89
N ARG A 52 5.02 54.00 -26.03
CA ARG A 52 4.47 55.35 -25.79
C ARG A 52 3.19 55.65 -26.59
N PRO A 53 3.10 55.34 -27.90
CA PRO A 53 1.87 55.52 -28.67
C PRO A 53 0.79 54.46 -28.38
N MET A 54 1.18 53.28 -27.88
CA MET A 54 0.25 52.16 -27.67
C MET A 54 -0.47 52.20 -26.31
N LEU A 55 0.14 52.76 -25.27
CA LEU A 55 -0.50 52.87 -23.95
C LEU A 55 -1.84 53.62 -23.97
N PRO A 56 -1.99 54.78 -24.66
CA PRO A 56 -3.29 55.44 -24.78
C PRO A 56 -4.32 54.63 -25.57
N LEU A 57 -3.87 53.83 -26.56
CA LEU A 57 -4.76 52.93 -27.29
C LEU A 57 -5.27 51.81 -26.38
N LEU A 58 -4.42 51.24 -25.53
CA LEU A 58 -4.81 50.25 -24.52
C LEU A 58 -5.78 50.84 -23.49
N ASP A 59 -5.55 52.09 -23.06
CA ASP A 59 -6.47 52.82 -22.18
C ASP A 59 -7.87 52.96 -22.82
N LEU A 60 -7.95 53.26 -24.14
CA LEU A 60 -9.22 53.32 -24.89
C LEU A 60 -9.93 51.97 -25.03
N HIS A 61 -9.20 50.86 -24.99
CA HIS A 61 -9.76 49.50 -25.01
C HIS A 61 -10.12 49.00 -23.59
N GLY A 62 -10.03 49.86 -22.57
CA GLY A 62 -10.41 49.53 -21.20
C GLY A 62 -9.36 48.71 -20.43
N VAL A 63 -8.14 48.57 -20.96
CA VAL A 63 -7.05 47.88 -20.26
C VAL A 63 -6.42 48.83 -19.25
N ARG A 64 -6.46 48.50 -17.97
CA ARG A 64 -5.82 49.33 -16.93
C ARG A 64 -4.31 49.19 -17.05
N ARG A 65 -3.58 50.30 -16.91
CA ARG A 65 -2.10 50.31 -16.94
C ARG A 65 -1.45 49.36 -15.93
N LEU A 66 -2.08 49.18 -14.76
CA LEU A 66 -1.63 48.20 -13.77
C LEU A 66 -1.67 46.77 -14.33
N ASP A 67 -2.76 46.40 -15.01
CA ASP A 67 -2.92 45.05 -15.57
C ASP A 67 -1.88 44.80 -16.68
N PHE A 68 -1.63 45.82 -17.53
CA PHE A 68 -0.58 45.76 -18.55
C PHE A 68 0.81 45.55 -17.94
N HIS A 69 1.22 46.37 -16.96
CA HIS A 69 2.54 46.23 -16.35
C HIS A 69 2.69 44.95 -15.52
N THR A 70 1.61 44.47 -14.91
CA THR A 70 1.60 43.18 -14.21
C THR A 70 1.84 42.05 -15.20
N SER A 71 1.10 42.03 -16.32
CA SER A 71 1.27 41.04 -17.39
C SER A 71 2.69 41.06 -17.98
N LEU A 72 3.25 42.25 -18.24
CA LEU A 72 4.62 42.38 -18.73
C LEU A 72 5.65 41.83 -17.73
N MET A 73 5.46 42.11 -16.43
CA MET A 73 6.34 41.59 -15.38
C MET A 73 6.29 40.07 -15.30
N GLU A 74 5.09 39.48 -15.39
CA GLU A 74 4.92 38.02 -15.44
C GLU A 74 5.62 37.40 -16.65
N GLU A 75 5.45 37.98 -17.84
CA GLU A 75 6.10 37.47 -19.06
C GLU A 75 7.64 37.58 -19.00
N LEU A 76 8.17 38.67 -18.43
CA LEU A 76 9.61 38.83 -18.21
C LEU A 76 10.14 37.85 -17.18
N ARG A 77 9.39 37.61 -16.09
CA ARG A 77 9.72 36.63 -15.07
C ARG A 77 9.80 35.24 -15.68
N ASP A 78 8.81 34.86 -16.48
CA ASP A 78 8.74 33.53 -17.08
C ASP A 78 9.87 33.31 -18.09
N LYS A 79 10.19 34.33 -18.91
CA LYS A 79 11.37 34.32 -19.80
C LYS A 79 12.68 34.16 -19.02
N LEU A 80 12.82 34.84 -17.88
CA LEU A 80 14.01 34.75 -17.04
C LEU A 80 14.13 33.36 -16.40
N ILE A 81 13.03 32.80 -15.88
CA ILE A 81 12.99 31.44 -15.33
C ILE A 81 13.37 30.42 -16.41
N ALA A 82 12.84 30.56 -17.63
CA ALA A 82 13.20 29.70 -18.75
C ALA A 82 14.71 29.74 -19.05
N HIS A 83 15.31 30.93 -19.05
CA HIS A 83 16.75 31.08 -19.26
C HIS A 83 17.59 30.51 -18.09
N ILE A 84 17.12 30.63 -16.84
CA ILE A 84 17.77 30.00 -15.69
C ILE A 84 17.73 28.47 -15.81
N ASN A 85 16.62 27.91 -16.26
CA ASN A 85 16.49 26.47 -16.48
C ASN A 85 17.38 25.98 -17.63
N ASP A 86 17.49 26.73 -18.73
CA ASP A 86 18.44 26.46 -19.81
C ASP A 86 19.90 26.50 -19.31
N LEU A 87 20.24 27.50 -18.50
CA LEU A 87 21.55 27.58 -17.85
C LEU A 87 21.81 26.37 -16.94
N GLY A 88 20.77 25.86 -16.28
CA GLY A 88 20.80 24.67 -15.43
C GLY A 88 21.28 23.39 -16.15
N GLN A 89 21.09 23.32 -17.47
CA GLN A 89 21.47 22.19 -18.32
C GLN A 89 22.87 22.31 -18.95
N LYS A 90 23.54 23.46 -18.79
CA LYS A 90 24.89 23.70 -19.33
C LYS A 90 25.98 23.01 -18.50
N GLU A 91 27.22 23.08 -18.99
CA GLU A 91 28.35 22.41 -18.34
C GLU A 91 28.47 22.75 -16.84
N PRO A 92 28.74 21.75 -15.96
CA PRO A 92 28.66 21.91 -14.51
C PRO A 92 29.48 23.06 -13.95
N ARG A 93 30.70 23.26 -14.46
CA ARG A 93 31.61 24.31 -13.96
C ARG A 93 31.12 25.72 -14.27
N GLU A 94 30.68 25.97 -15.50
CA GLU A 94 30.22 27.29 -15.92
C GLU A 94 28.87 27.63 -15.29
N ARG A 95 27.97 26.64 -15.25
CA ARG A 95 26.67 26.75 -14.59
C ARG A 95 26.82 27.12 -13.12
N ASP A 96 27.60 26.36 -12.35
CA ASP A 96 27.67 26.54 -10.90
C ASP A 96 28.26 27.91 -10.52
N LYS A 97 29.25 28.39 -11.28
CA LYS A 97 29.79 29.74 -11.08
C LYS A 97 28.73 30.81 -11.33
N LYS A 98 28.05 30.77 -12.49
CA LYS A 98 27.03 31.76 -12.87
C LYS A 98 25.83 31.73 -11.92
N LEU A 99 25.33 30.55 -11.56
CA LEU A 99 24.19 30.42 -10.64
C LEU A 99 24.52 30.92 -9.24
N LYS A 100 25.73 30.68 -8.72
CA LYS A 100 26.17 31.23 -7.43
C LYS A 100 26.27 32.75 -7.47
N GLU A 101 26.83 33.32 -8.53
CA GLU A 101 26.88 34.77 -8.71
C GLU A 101 25.47 35.40 -8.80
N LEU A 102 24.56 34.76 -9.53
CA LEU A 102 23.16 35.19 -9.62
C LEU A 102 22.46 35.09 -8.27
N LEU A 103 22.63 33.97 -7.55
CA LEU A 103 22.04 33.76 -6.24
C LEU A 103 22.46 34.83 -5.23
N VAL A 104 23.74 35.20 -5.20
CA VAL A 104 24.23 36.27 -4.31
C VAL A 104 23.50 37.60 -4.58
N LYS A 105 23.27 37.93 -5.86
CA LYS A 105 22.61 39.18 -6.26
C LYS A 105 21.10 39.14 -6.06
N SER A 106 20.45 37.99 -6.25
CA SER A 106 19.00 37.87 -6.25
C SER A 106 18.40 37.45 -4.91
N PHE A 107 19.18 36.83 -4.02
CA PHE A 107 18.64 36.35 -2.74
C PHE A 107 18.09 37.46 -1.81
N PRO A 108 18.63 38.69 -1.77
CA PRO A 108 18.04 39.77 -0.94
C PRO A 108 16.56 40.04 -1.25
N VAL A 109 16.13 39.84 -2.50
CA VAL A 109 14.74 40.04 -2.93
C VAL A 109 13.85 38.80 -2.80
N VAL A 110 14.30 37.73 -2.14
CA VAL A 110 13.52 36.47 -1.97
C VAL A 110 12.16 36.69 -1.27
N ARG A 111 12.06 37.73 -0.43
CA ARG A 111 10.81 38.10 0.26
C ARG A 111 9.80 38.81 -0.65
N VAL A 112 10.24 39.35 -1.79
CA VAL A 112 9.36 40.00 -2.77
C VAL A 112 8.62 38.93 -3.57
N LYS A 113 7.31 38.76 -3.30
CA LYS A 113 6.48 37.69 -3.90
C LYS A 113 6.57 37.63 -5.44
N SER A 114 6.63 38.77 -6.12
CA SER A 114 6.73 38.82 -7.59
C SER A 114 8.06 38.31 -8.15
N LEU A 115 9.16 38.45 -7.40
CA LEU A 115 10.51 38.03 -7.83
C LEU A 115 10.94 36.69 -7.22
N ARG A 116 10.26 36.24 -6.14
CA ARG A 116 10.53 34.98 -5.45
C ARG A 116 10.64 33.78 -6.41
N PRO A 117 9.77 33.58 -7.42
CA PRO A 117 9.89 32.45 -8.35
C PRO A 117 11.23 32.40 -9.10
N VAL A 118 11.83 33.55 -9.40
CA VAL A 118 13.16 33.63 -10.03
C VAL A 118 14.24 33.13 -9.08
N VAL A 119 14.18 33.54 -7.81
CA VAL A 119 15.13 33.09 -6.78
C VAL A 119 14.99 31.59 -6.54
N MET A 120 13.76 31.07 -6.48
CA MET A 120 13.49 29.64 -6.34
C MET A 120 14.04 28.84 -7.53
N ALA A 121 13.86 29.34 -8.76
CA ALA A 121 14.45 28.71 -9.96
C ALA A 121 15.98 28.65 -9.90
N ILE A 122 16.65 29.71 -9.42
CA ILE A 122 18.11 29.71 -9.22
C ILE A 122 18.52 28.67 -8.18
N LEU A 123 17.83 28.65 -7.02
CA LEU A 123 18.10 27.68 -5.96
C LEU A 123 17.93 26.24 -6.45
N ARG A 124 16.84 25.94 -7.17
CA ARG A 124 16.55 24.61 -7.73
C ARG A 124 17.67 24.09 -8.63
N ASN A 125 18.23 24.97 -9.47
CA ASN A 125 19.29 24.61 -10.41
C ASN A 125 20.70 24.62 -9.77
N THR A 126 20.84 25.07 -8.52
CA THR A 126 22.12 25.14 -7.80
C THR A 126 22.41 23.83 -7.08
N GLN A 127 23.46 23.11 -7.50
CA GLN A 127 23.81 21.80 -6.92
C GLN A 127 24.18 21.87 -5.43
N HIS A 128 24.89 22.91 -5.01
CA HIS A 128 25.31 23.11 -3.63
C HIS A 128 25.01 24.54 -3.19
N ILE A 129 24.00 24.68 -2.34
CA ILE A 129 23.56 25.94 -1.77
C ILE A 129 24.27 26.16 -0.43
N ASP A 130 24.84 27.35 -0.22
CA ASP A 130 25.46 27.67 1.07
C ASP A 130 24.44 27.68 2.22
N ASP A 131 24.82 27.09 3.37
CA ASP A 131 23.99 26.97 4.57
C ASP A 131 23.32 28.27 5.02
N LYS A 132 23.98 29.41 4.81
CA LYS A 132 23.45 30.73 5.17
C LYS A 132 22.10 31.01 4.50
N TYR A 133 21.90 30.54 3.27
CA TYR A 133 20.64 30.69 2.53
C TYR A 133 19.60 29.68 2.99
N LEU A 134 20.00 28.42 3.18
CA LEU A 134 19.13 27.35 3.68
C LEU A 134 18.54 27.68 5.05
N ARG A 135 19.34 28.25 5.96
CA ARG A 135 18.87 28.71 7.29
C ARG A 135 17.79 29.78 7.20
N ILE A 136 17.84 30.66 6.19
CA ILE A 136 16.82 31.69 5.99
C ILE A 136 15.53 31.06 5.46
N LEU A 137 15.63 30.13 4.51
CA LEU A 137 14.48 29.40 3.96
C LEU A 137 13.75 28.60 5.04
N VAL A 138 14.47 27.90 5.92
CA VAL A 138 13.87 27.09 7.00
C VAL A 138 13.18 27.94 8.06
N ARG A 139 13.69 29.14 8.34
CA ARG A 139 13.13 30.04 9.37
C ARG A 139 11.79 30.67 8.96
N ASP A 140 11.50 30.73 7.66
CA ASP A 140 10.31 31.37 7.12
C ASP A 140 9.41 30.31 6.45
N ARG A 141 8.24 30.09 7.03
CA ARG A 141 7.30 29.05 6.58
C ARG A 141 6.80 29.30 5.15
N GLU A 142 6.59 30.55 4.74
CA GLU A 142 6.17 30.84 3.36
C GLU A 142 7.29 30.49 2.38
N LEU A 143 8.53 30.90 2.68
CA LEU A 143 9.66 30.62 1.81
C LEU A 143 9.92 29.12 1.69
N TYR A 144 9.88 28.38 2.81
CA TYR A 144 10.04 26.93 2.79
C TYR A 144 8.93 26.24 1.98
N ALA A 145 7.67 26.66 2.11
CA ALA A 145 6.56 26.08 1.35
C ALA A 145 6.79 26.21 -0.16
N ASP A 146 7.25 27.38 -0.61
CA ASP A 146 7.50 27.72 -2.01
C ASP A 146 8.78 27.08 -2.60
N THR A 147 9.62 26.44 -1.78
CA THR A 147 10.83 25.76 -2.29
C THR A 147 10.54 24.45 -3.00
N ASP A 148 11.23 24.24 -4.12
CA ASP A 148 11.24 22.96 -4.84
C ASP A 148 11.87 21.83 -4.02
N THR A 149 11.51 20.59 -4.37
CA THR A 149 11.98 19.39 -3.67
C THR A 149 13.51 19.24 -3.75
N GLU A 150 14.13 19.66 -4.85
CA GLU A 150 15.60 19.69 -5.02
C GLU A 150 16.30 20.50 -3.91
N VAL A 151 15.72 21.64 -3.55
CA VAL A 151 16.25 22.54 -2.51
C VAL A 151 15.95 21.95 -1.14
N LYS A 152 14.72 21.46 -0.93
CA LYS A 152 14.34 20.79 0.31
C LYS A 152 15.21 19.57 0.61
N ARG A 153 15.63 18.80 -0.39
CA ARG A 153 16.60 17.69 -0.23
C ARG A 153 17.91 18.15 0.40
N GLN A 154 18.44 19.31 0.00
CA GLN A 154 19.66 19.86 0.60
C GLN A 154 19.43 20.27 2.07
N ILE A 155 18.25 20.79 2.40
CA ILE A 155 17.85 21.12 3.79
C ILE A 155 17.72 19.84 4.64
N TRP A 156 17.02 18.83 4.14
CA TRP A 156 16.68 17.60 4.85
C TRP A 156 17.92 16.76 5.19
N ARG A 157 18.97 16.80 4.33
CA ARG A 157 20.20 16.03 4.50
C ARG A 157 20.88 16.26 5.85
N ASP A 158 20.76 17.46 6.40
CA ASP A 158 21.40 17.86 7.66
C ASP A 158 20.36 18.20 8.76
N ASN A 159 19.07 17.98 8.49
CA ASN A 159 17.97 18.24 9.43
C ASN A 159 16.98 17.07 9.50
N GLN A 160 17.34 16.05 10.29
CA GLN A 160 16.56 14.81 10.41
C GLN A 160 15.15 15.00 10.97
N SER A 161 14.97 15.90 11.94
CA SER A 161 13.64 16.15 12.51
C SER A 161 12.69 16.73 11.48
N LEU A 162 13.15 17.72 10.71
CA LEU A 162 12.32 18.35 9.67
C LEU A 162 11.95 17.35 8.57
N PHE A 163 12.89 16.49 8.15
CA PHE A 163 12.58 15.44 7.18
C PHE A 163 11.61 14.40 7.75
N GLY A 164 11.76 14.04 9.02
CA GLY A 164 10.83 13.16 9.74
C GLY A 164 9.41 13.73 9.77
N ASP A 165 9.25 15.03 9.99
CA ASP A 165 7.96 15.72 10.01
C ASP A 165 7.25 15.69 8.64
N GLU A 166 8.00 15.74 7.53
CA GLU A 166 7.46 15.64 6.17
C GLU A 166 7.12 14.19 5.77
N VAL A 167 7.95 13.23 6.19
CA VAL A 167 7.81 11.81 5.82
C VAL A 167 6.76 11.09 6.69
N SER A 168 6.66 11.40 7.99
CA SER A 168 5.78 10.69 8.93
C SER A 168 4.29 10.68 8.52
N PRO A 169 3.70 11.78 8.00
CA PRO A 169 2.35 11.78 7.47
C PRO A 169 2.17 10.80 6.31
N LEU A 170 3.15 10.72 5.40
CA LEU A 170 3.14 9.79 4.27
C LEU A 170 3.21 8.33 4.75
N LEU A 171 4.07 8.02 5.71
CA LEU A 171 4.17 6.68 6.29
C LEU A 171 2.86 6.27 6.96
N SER A 172 2.21 7.19 7.68
CA SER A 172 0.92 6.96 8.31
C SER A 172 -0.19 6.77 7.28
N GLN A 173 -0.18 7.57 6.21
CA GLN A 173 -1.11 7.45 5.08
C GLN A 173 -0.98 6.07 4.41
N TYR A 174 0.24 5.61 4.14
CA TYR A 174 0.48 4.30 3.51
C TYR A 174 -0.15 3.15 4.31
N ILE A 175 0.03 3.13 5.63
CA ILE A 175 -0.56 2.11 6.49
C ILE A 175 -2.09 2.16 6.42
N ARG A 176 -2.68 3.35 6.51
CA ARG A 176 -4.14 3.53 6.40
C ARG A 176 -4.69 3.03 5.06
N GLU A 177 -3.97 3.28 3.96
CA GLU A 177 -4.37 2.78 2.63
C GLU A 177 -4.36 1.24 2.57
N LYS A 178 -3.36 0.57 3.17
CA LYS A 178 -3.31 -0.90 3.24
C LYS A 178 -4.41 -1.47 4.13
N GLU A 179 -4.63 -0.87 5.30
CA GLU A 179 -5.73 -1.25 6.19
C GLU A 179 -7.10 -1.07 5.52
N HIS A 180 -7.30 0.02 4.78
CA HIS A 180 -8.54 0.23 4.03
C HIS A 180 -8.81 -0.92 3.04
N ILE A 181 -7.79 -1.38 2.30
CA ILE A 181 -7.94 -2.53 1.39
C ILE A 181 -8.27 -3.82 2.16
N LEU A 182 -7.62 -4.05 3.31
CA LEU A 182 -7.85 -5.25 4.12
C LEU A 182 -9.27 -5.29 4.71
N PHE A 183 -9.79 -4.15 5.14
CA PHE A 183 -11.05 -4.04 5.89
C PHE A 183 -12.25 -3.57 5.06
N ASP A 184 -12.08 -3.27 3.77
CA ASP A 184 -13.20 -2.94 2.89
C ASP A 184 -14.17 -4.13 2.78
N HIS A 185 -15.42 -3.89 3.13
CA HIS A 185 -16.52 -4.85 3.13
C HIS A 185 -17.47 -4.66 1.94
N THR A 186 -17.23 -3.66 1.09
CA THR A 186 -18.10 -3.34 -0.05
C THR A 186 -17.58 -3.94 -1.36
N ASN A 187 -16.25 -4.02 -1.51
CA ASN A 187 -15.61 -4.45 -2.74
C ASN A 187 -14.81 -5.75 -2.56
N LEU A 188 -15.37 -6.87 -3.04
CA LEU A 188 -14.67 -8.16 -3.09
C LEU A 188 -13.81 -8.34 -4.34
N ASN A 189 -13.87 -7.41 -5.29
CA ASN A 189 -13.11 -7.50 -6.56
C ASN A 189 -11.69 -6.94 -6.44
N ASN A 190 -11.35 -6.28 -5.34
CA ASN A 190 -10.02 -5.71 -5.07
C ASN A 190 -9.40 -6.36 -3.83
N LEU A 191 -8.94 -7.61 -3.98
CA LEU A 191 -8.32 -8.36 -2.89
C LEU A 191 -6.88 -7.92 -2.64
N PHE A 192 -6.46 -7.97 -1.39
CA PHE A 192 -5.14 -7.47 -0.95
C PHE A 192 -3.95 -7.99 -1.76
N PHE A 193 -3.95 -9.27 -2.17
CA PHE A 193 -2.88 -9.91 -2.94
C PHE A 193 -3.03 -9.85 -4.47
N GLN A 194 -4.07 -9.19 -5.00
CA GLN A 194 -4.27 -9.06 -6.44
C GLN A 194 -3.34 -8.06 -7.13
N PRO A 195 -3.05 -6.87 -6.57
CA PRO A 195 -2.19 -5.89 -7.23
C PRO A 195 -0.81 -6.45 -7.56
N THR A 196 -0.38 -6.28 -8.80
CA THR A 196 0.97 -6.69 -9.22
C THR A 196 2.03 -5.80 -8.56
N PRO A 197 3.28 -6.26 -8.39
CA PRO A 197 4.32 -5.45 -7.77
C PRO A 197 4.54 -4.10 -8.46
N LYS A 198 4.33 -4.01 -9.78
CA LYS A 198 4.42 -2.75 -10.54
C LYS A 198 3.31 -1.77 -10.19
N VAL A 199 2.07 -2.24 -10.05
CA VAL A 199 0.94 -1.39 -9.65
C VAL A 199 1.13 -0.88 -8.22
N ARG A 200 1.61 -1.74 -7.31
CA ARG A 200 1.78 -1.36 -5.89
C ARG A 200 2.72 -0.17 -5.70
N ARG A 201 3.89 -0.21 -6.35
CA ARG A 201 4.89 0.86 -6.24
C ARG A 201 4.55 2.13 -7.02
N GLN A 202 3.52 2.13 -7.86
CA GLN A 202 2.96 3.33 -8.49
C GLN A 202 2.03 4.12 -7.56
N GLY A 203 1.77 3.63 -6.33
CA GLY A 203 0.99 4.34 -5.33
C GLY A 203 1.55 5.72 -4.99
N GLU A 204 0.66 6.66 -4.69
CA GLU A 204 1.00 8.07 -4.46
C GLU A 204 2.08 8.26 -3.40
N VAL A 205 1.96 7.55 -2.27
CA VAL A 205 2.94 7.64 -1.18
C VAL A 205 4.33 7.17 -1.62
N VAL A 206 4.42 6.03 -2.31
CA VAL A 206 5.72 5.47 -2.74
C VAL A 206 6.39 6.41 -3.73
N GLN A 207 5.64 6.94 -4.69
CA GLN A 207 6.15 7.89 -5.68
C GLN A 207 6.58 9.22 -5.04
N LYS A 208 5.80 9.74 -4.07
CA LYS A 208 6.19 10.93 -3.30
C LYS A 208 7.47 10.72 -2.52
N LEU A 209 7.61 9.59 -1.82
CA LEU A 209 8.83 9.27 -1.07
C LEU A 209 10.04 9.11 -2.00
N ALA A 210 9.89 8.41 -3.12
CA ALA A 210 10.95 8.28 -4.12
C ALA A 210 11.38 9.65 -4.66
N ASN A 211 10.44 10.54 -4.96
CA ASN A 211 10.74 11.92 -5.35
C ASN A 211 11.42 12.71 -4.22
N MET A 212 10.96 12.62 -2.97
CA MET A 212 11.59 13.30 -1.83
C MET A 212 13.03 12.84 -1.60
N ILE A 213 13.34 11.57 -1.83
CA ILE A 213 14.69 11.01 -1.70
C ILE A 213 15.58 11.43 -2.87
N GLY A 214 15.07 11.34 -4.10
CA GLY A 214 15.83 11.59 -5.32
C GLY A 214 17.08 10.70 -5.37
N THR A 215 18.24 11.31 -5.63
CA THR A 215 19.55 10.62 -5.67
C THR A 215 20.28 10.61 -4.32
N SER A 216 19.64 11.07 -3.23
CA SER A 216 20.31 11.25 -1.95
C SER A 216 20.33 9.97 -1.11
N VAL A 217 21.49 9.32 -1.07
CA VAL A 217 21.76 8.14 -0.22
C VAL A 217 21.43 8.41 1.25
N LYS A 218 21.84 9.57 1.79
CA LYS A 218 21.55 9.93 3.19
C LYS A 218 20.05 9.94 3.49
N LEU A 219 19.23 10.52 2.61
CA LEU A 219 17.78 10.58 2.82
C LEU A 219 17.15 9.19 2.68
N TYR A 220 17.65 8.36 1.76
CA TYR A 220 17.25 6.97 1.63
C TYR A 220 17.51 6.20 2.93
N ASP A 221 18.73 6.28 3.46
CA ASP A 221 19.12 5.63 4.72
C ASP A 221 18.26 6.08 5.90
N MET A 222 17.93 7.37 5.97
CA MET A 222 17.03 7.92 6.99
C MET A 222 15.62 7.32 6.89
N VAL A 223 15.06 7.20 5.68
CA VAL A 223 13.76 6.54 5.49
C VAL A 223 13.84 5.07 5.92
N LEU A 224 14.90 4.34 5.53
CA LEU A 224 15.09 2.96 5.98
C LEU A 224 15.17 2.86 7.52
N GLN A 225 15.85 3.79 8.18
CA GLN A 225 15.90 3.85 9.64
C GLN A 225 14.52 4.11 10.26
N PHE A 226 13.72 5.01 9.69
CA PHE A 226 12.34 5.24 10.12
C PHE A 226 11.49 3.98 9.95
N LEU A 227 11.59 3.29 8.81
CA LEU A 227 10.85 2.04 8.57
C LEU A 227 11.24 0.95 9.58
N ARG A 228 12.53 0.76 9.87
CA ARG A 228 13.00 -0.19 10.90
C ARG A 228 12.45 0.17 12.29
N THR A 229 12.53 1.45 12.65
CA THR A 229 12.05 1.94 13.96
C THR A 229 10.55 1.74 14.12
N LEU A 230 9.77 2.07 13.09
CA LEU A 230 8.33 1.91 13.09
C LEU A 230 7.94 0.43 13.09
N PHE A 231 8.60 -0.40 12.29
CA PHE A 231 8.39 -1.85 12.29
C PHE A 231 8.60 -2.46 13.69
N LEU A 232 9.68 -2.10 14.38
CA LEU A 232 9.93 -2.56 15.74
C LEU A 232 8.86 -2.10 16.72
N ARG A 233 8.52 -0.80 16.69
CA ARG A 233 7.60 -0.18 17.65
C ARG A 233 6.15 -0.61 17.48
N THR A 234 5.68 -0.76 16.25
CA THR A 234 4.25 -1.03 15.96
C THR A 234 3.97 -2.48 15.59
N ARG A 235 5.02 -3.27 15.27
CA ARG A 235 4.90 -4.62 14.70
C ARG A 235 4.14 -4.68 13.38
N ASN A 236 3.96 -3.54 12.69
CA ASN A 236 3.24 -3.50 11.43
C ASN A 236 4.14 -3.91 10.26
N VAL A 237 3.89 -5.09 9.70
CA VAL A 237 4.64 -5.69 8.58
C VAL A 237 4.55 -4.89 7.28
N HIS A 238 3.58 -3.98 7.12
CA HIS A 238 3.46 -3.17 5.91
C HIS A 238 4.61 -2.16 5.75
N TYR A 239 5.37 -1.85 6.81
CA TYR A 239 6.63 -1.11 6.66
C TYR A 239 7.70 -1.92 5.93
N CYS A 240 7.67 -3.24 6.03
CA CYS A 240 8.51 -4.14 5.24
C CYS A 240 8.08 -4.13 3.77
N THR A 241 6.77 -4.12 3.50
CA THR A 241 6.23 -3.92 2.15
C THR A 241 6.72 -2.60 1.55
N LEU A 242 6.62 -1.50 2.30
CA LEU A 242 7.04 -0.18 1.85
C LEU A 242 8.55 -0.12 1.57
N ARG A 243 9.38 -0.79 2.39
CA ARG A 243 10.82 -0.93 2.13
C ARG A 243 11.08 -1.53 0.74
N ALA A 244 10.46 -2.67 0.44
CA ALA A 244 10.64 -3.37 -0.82
C ALA A 244 10.10 -2.55 -2.01
N GLU A 245 8.90 -1.98 -1.87
CA GLU A 245 8.27 -1.15 -2.92
C GLU A 245 9.08 0.11 -3.22
N LEU A 246 9.63 0.78 -2.20
CA LEU A 246 10.45 1.97 -2.37
C LEU A 246 11.76 1.68 -3.09
N LEU A 247 12.46 0.59 -2.72
CA LEU A 247 13.68 0.17 -3.39
C LEU A 247 13.42 -0.15 -4.87
N MET A 248 12.32 -0.86 -5.16
CA MET A 248 11.94 -1.17 -6.54
C MET A 248 11.43 0.06 -7.31
N ALA A 249 10.84 1.05 -6.64
CA ALA A 249 10.48 2.32 -7.27
C ALA A 249 11.73 3.11 -7.69
N LEU A 250 12.76 3.16 -6.84
CA LEU A 250 14.04 3.80 -7.17
C LEU A 250 14.80 3.06 -8.27
N HIS A 251 14.69 1.73 -8.32
CA HIS A 251 15.16 0.93 -9.45
C HIS A 251 14.46 1.31 -10.76
N ASP A 252 13.12 1.42 -10.75
CA ASP A 252 12.36 1.80 -11.95
C ASP A 252 12.66 3.24 -12.41
N LEU A 253 13.10 4.11 -11.51
CA LEU A 253 13.61 5.46 -11.80
C LEU A 253 15.09 5.50 -12.17
N GLU A 254 15.76 4.34 -12.23
CA GLU A 254 17.18 4.19 -12.58
C GLU A 254 18.16 4.98 -11.69
N VAL A 255 17.84 5.15 -10.40
CA VAL A 255 18.68 5.88 -9.45
C VAL A 255 19.90 5.05 -9.02
N GLN A 256 20.95 5.07 -9.84
CA GLN A 256 22.17 4.26 -9.68
C GLN A 256 22.90 4.54 -8.35
N GLU A 257 22.86 5.78 -7.85
CA GLU A 257 23.50 6.17 -6.59
C GLU A 257 22.98 5.38 -5.39
N ILE A 258 21.73 4.91 -5.44
CA ILE A 258 21.10 4.13 -4.37
C ILE A 258 21.14 2.65 -4.69
N ILE A 259 20.72 2.24 -5.88
CA ILE A 259 20.58 0.80 -6.19
C ILE A 259 21.92 0.06 -6.34
N SER A 260 23.01 0.78 -6.60
CA SER A 260 24.35 0.18 -6.67
C SER A 260 24.97 -0.10 -5.30
N ILE A 261 24.52 0.61 -4.26
CA ILE A 261 25.04 0.49 -2.90
C ILE A 261 24.13 -0.31 -1.98
N ASP A 262 22.82 -0.37 -2.25
CA ASP A 262 21.88 -1.13 -1.43
C ASP A 262 22.17 -2.64 -1.55
N PRO A 263 22.54 -3.32 -0.46
CA PRO A 263 22.94 -4.72 -0.50
C PRO A 263 21.77 -5.68 -0.78
N CYS A 264 20.53 -5.24 -0.58
CA CYS A 264 19.31 -6.02 -0.79
C CYS A 264 18.73 -5.83 -2.19
N HIS A 265 19.21 -4.89 -3.00
CA HIS A 265 18.67 -4.58 -4.32
C HIS A 265 18.54 -5.80 -5.22
N LYS A 266 19.64 -6.52 -5.48
CA LYS A 266 19.63 -7.69 -6.39
C LYS A 266 18.71 -8.81 -5.90
N PHE A 267 18.71 -9.05 -4.60
CA PHE A 267 17.83 -10.05 -3.97
C PHE A 267 16.36 -9.65 -4.13
N THR A 268 16.02 -8.40 -3.78
CA THR A 268 14.65 -7.87 -3.85
C THR A 268 14.15 -7.88 -5.28
N TRP A 269 15.00 -7.53 -6.26
CA TRP A 269 14.65 -7.58 -7.68
C TRP A 269 14.38 -9.01 -8.18
N CYS A 270 15.22 -9.97 -7.78
CA CYS A 270 15.02 -11.39 -8.13
C CYS A 270 13.73 -11.94 -7.49
N LEU A 271 13.47 -11.60 -6.22
CA LEU A 271 12.24 -11.98 -5.51
C LEU A 271 11.00 -11.32 -6.15
N ASP A 272 11.06 -10.04 -6.52
CA ASP A 272 9.98 -9.32 -7.20
C ASP A 272 9.59 -9.99 -8.52
N ALA A 273 10.59 -10.47 -9.28
CA ALA A 273 10.36 -11.25 -10.49
C ALA A 273 9.65 -12.58 -10.21
N CYS A 274 10.05 -13.29 -9.15
CA CYS A 274 9.39 -14.52 -8.72
C CYS A 274 7.93 -14.28 -8.30
N ILE A 275 7.66 -13.22 -7.52
CA ILE A 275 6.32 -12.84 -7.09
C ILE A 275 5.44 -12.49 -8.30
N ARG A 276 5.96 -11.70 -9.24
CA ARG A 276 5.25 -11.28 -10.45
C ARG A 276 4.85 -12.48 -11.32
N GLU A 277 5.76 -13.43 -11.49
CA GLU A 277 5.55 -14.61 -12.34
C GLU A 277 4.89 -15.77 -11.60
N LYS A 278 4.74 -15.67 -10.28
CA LYS A 278 4.15 -16.69 -9.40
C LYS A 278 4.83 -18.06 -9.54
N ASN A 279 6.13 -18.05 -9.84
CA ASN A 279 6.96 -19.24 -10.05
C ASN A 279 8.43 -18.97 -9.64
N VAL A 280 9.13 -20.03 -9.20
CA VAL A 280 10.58 -20.04 -8.98
C VAL A 280 11.19 -21.14 -9.83
N ASP A 281 11.94 -20.77 -10.87
CA ASP A 281 12.71 -21.73 -11.65
C ASP A 281 14.06 -22.06 -10.98
N ILE A 282 14.76 -23.05 -11.52
CA ILE A 282 16.06 -23.52 -11.00
C ILE A 282 17.10 -22.39 -11.03
N LYS A 283 17.06 -21.49 -12.03
CA LYS A 283 18.04 -20.40 -12.16
C LYS A 283 17.85 -19.37 -11.05
N ARG A 284 16.62 -18.88 -10.87
CA ARG A 284 16.27 -17.91 -9.82
C ARG A 284 16.44 -18.50 -8.43
N SER A 285 16.11 -19.78 -8.23
CA SER A 285 16.38 -20.47 -6.98
C SER A 285 17.88 -20.44 -6.64
N ARG A 286 18.76 -20.73 -7.60
CA ARG A 286 20.22 -20.65 -7.38
C ARG A 286 20.70 -19.22 -7.13
N GLU A 287 20.12 -18.22 -7.79
CA GLU A 287 20.45 -16.80 -7.55
C GLU A 287 20.04 -16.37 -6.13
N LEU A 288 18.80 -16.64 -5.73
CA LEU A 288 18.28 -16.36 -4.38
C LEU A 288 19.10 -17.06 -3.30
N GLN A 289 19.40 -18.34 -3.50
CA GLN A 289 20.26 -19.09 -2.59
C GLN A 289 21.67 -18.50 -2.54
N GLY A 290 22.26 -18.16 -3.68
CA GLY A 290 23.56 -17.52 -3.77
C GLY A 290 23.62 -16.19 -3.03
N PHE A 291 22.56 -15.38 -3.02
CA PHE A 291 22.53 -14.15 -2.23
C PHE A 291 22.57 -14.41 -0.73
N LEU A 292 21.88 -15.44 -0.24
CA LEU A 292 21.90 -15.79 1.19
C LEU A 292 23.23 -16.42 1.61
N ASP A 293 23.79 -17.30 0.77
CA ASP A 293 25.02 -18.05 1.09
C ASP A 293 26.29 -17.19 0.97
N ASN A 294 26.27 -16.12 0.16
CA ASN A 294 27.42 -15.24 -0.05
C ASN A 294 27.54 -14.08 0.94
N ILE A 295 26.72 -14.04 2.00
CA ILE A 295 26.83 -13.01 3.04
C ILE A 295 28.12 -13.22 3.83
N LYS A 296 29.03 -12.25 3.74
CA LYS A 296 30.35 -12.33 4.36
C LYS A 296 30.26 -12.12 5.87
N ARG A 297 31.18 -12.75 6.60
CA ARG A 297 31.39 -12.45 8.03
C ARG A 297 31.71 -10.97 8.21
N GLY A 298 31.05 -10.33 9.17
CA GLY A 298 31.11 -8.88 9.41
C GLY A 298 30.12 -8.04 8.59
N GLN A 299 29.35 -8.65 7.67
CA GLN A 299 28.27 -8.00 6.93
C GLN A 299 26.90 -8.60 7.28
N GLU A 300 26.79 -9.25 8.44
CA GLU A 300 25.58 -9.97 8.80
C GLU A 300 24.36 -9.05 8.92
N GLN A 301 24.54 -7.75 9.19
CA GLN A 301 23.45 -6.76 9.23
C GLN A 301 22.57 -6.77 7.97
N VAL A 302 23.11 -7.17 6.81
CA VAL A 302 22.35 -7.34 5.56
C VAL A 302 21.24 -8.38 5.73
N LEU A 303 21.42 -9.41 6.55
CA LEU A 303 20.37 -10.39 6.86
C LEU A 303 19.14 -9.73 7.49
N GLY A 304 19.33 -8.71 8.33
CA GLY A 304 18.21 -7.96 8.91
C GLY A 304 17.35 -7.32 7.82
N ASP A 305 17.97 -6.69 6.85
CA ASP A 305 17.27 -6.04 5.74
C ASP A 305 16.64 -7.04 4.76
N LEU A 306 17.32 -8.15 4.47
CA LEU A 306 16.75 -9.25 3.68
C LEU A 306 15.56 -9.89 4.38
N SER A 307 15.65 -10.07 5.71
CA SER A 307 14.57 -10.60 6.52
C SER A 307 13.36 -9.67 6.50
N MET A 308 13.53 -8.34 6.55
CA MET A 308 12.42 -7.39 6.34
C MET A 308 11.78 -7.62 4.96
N THR A 309 12.57 -7.67 3.89
CA THR A 309 12.02 -7.91 2.54
C THR A 309 11.21 -9.22 2.48
N LEU A 310 11.65 -10.27 3.18
CA LEU A 310 10.94 -11.56 3.25
C LEU A 310 9.74 -11.56 4.22
N CYS A 311 9.71 -10.64 5.18
CA CYS A 311 8.60 -10.41 6.10
C CYS A 311 7.43 -9.66 5.43
N ASP A 312 7.64 -9.11 4.22
CA ASP A 312 6.57 -8.55 3.40
C ASP A 312 5.44 -9.59 3.19
N PRO A 313 4.17 -9.29 3.53
CA PRO A 313 3.05 -10.19 3.31
C PRO A 313 2.96 -10.75 1.88
N TYR A 314 3.34 -9.99 0.86
CA TYR A 314 3.33 -10.49 -0.53
C TYR A 314 4.43 -11.55 -0.77
N ALA A 315 5.60 -11.40 -0.13
CA ALA A 315 6.66 -12.40 -0.16
C ALA A 315 6.22 -13.66 0.59
N ILE A 316 5.67 -13.53 1.81
CA ILE A 316 5.14 -14.67 2.59
C ILE A 316 4.07 -15.42 1.79
N ASN A 317 3.11 -14.70 1.21
CA ASN A 317 2.06 -15.26 0.36
C ASN A 317 2.62 -16.04 -0.83
N PHE A 318 3.62 -15.47 -1.50
CA PHE A 318 4.28 -16.12 -2.62
C PHE A 318 5.03 -17.39 -2.20
N LEU A 319 5.84 -17.32 -1.14
CA LEU A 319 6.63 -18.44 -0.63
C LEU A 319 5.73 -19.59 -0.19
N ALA A 320 4.74 -19.31 0.66
CA ALA A 320 3.83 -20.32 1.19
C ALA A 320 2.97 -20.95 0.08
N THR A 321 2.40 -20.15 -0.82
CA THR A 321 1.63 -20.68 -1.96
C THR A 321 2.50 -21.53 -2.89
N SER A 322 3.77 -21.15 -3.10
CA SER A 322 4.70 -21.91 -3.93
C SER A 322 5.08 -23.24 -3.27
N VAL A 323 5.25 -23.26 -1.94
CA VAL A 323 5.44 -24.51 -1.19
C VAL A 323 4.25 -25.45 -1.39
N ILE A 324 3.00 -24.98 -1.19
CA ILE A 324 1.80 -25.81 -1.39
C ILE A 324 1.76 -26.38 -2.82
N LYS A 325 2.04 -25.57 -3.85
CA LYS A 325 2.10 -26.05 -5.23
C LYS A 325 3.17 -27.13 -5.45
N ILE A 326 4.36 -26.95 -4.87
CA ILE A 326 5.43 -27.96 -4.98
C ILE A 326 5.02 -29.25 -4.27
N LEU A 327 4.41 -29.18 -3.09
CA LEU A 327 3.91 -30.38 -2.40
C LEU A 327 2.89 -31.13 -3.25
N GLN A 328 1.96 -30.43 -3.91
CA GLN A 328 1.00 -31.06 -4.84
C GLN A 328 1.70 -31.74 -6.02
N HIS A 329 2.71 -31.08 -6.60
CA HIS A 329 3.50 -31.65 -7.67
C HIS A 329 4.27 -32.90 -7.22
N LEU A 330 4.84 -32.88 -6.02
CA LEU A 330 5.54 -34.02 -5.43
C LEU A 330 4.58 -35.19 -5.16
N ILE A 331 3.37 -34.93 -4.65
CA ILE A 331 2.33 -35.97 -4.48
C ILE A 331 2.04 -36.65 -5.82
N ASN A 332 1.78 -35.85 -6.87
CA ASN A 332 1.41 -36.38 -8.19
C ASN A 332 2.54 -37.15 -8.89
N ASN A 333 3.80 -36.91 -8.49
CA ASN A 333 4.99 -37.52 -9.09
C ASN A 333 5.71 -38.48 -8.12
N GLU A 334 5.08 -38.85 -7.01
CA GLU A 334 5.64 -39.75 -5.99
C GLU A 334 7.01 -39.28 -5.46
N GLY A 335 7.23 -37.97 -5.39
CA GLY A 335 8.46 -37.35 -4.94
C GLY A 335 8.46 -37.03 -3.44
N MET A 336 9.65 -37.06 -2.82
CA MET A 336 9.81 -36.73 -1.39
C MET A 336 10.16 -35.24 -1.18
N PRO A 337 9.60 -34.56 -0.16
CA PRO A 337 9.92 -33.16 0.15
C PRO A 337 11.41 -32.86 0.30
N ARG A 338 12.14 -33.75 0.98
CA ARG A 338 13.58 -33.58 1.26
C ARG A 338 14.46 -33.58 0.01
N ASP A 339 13.98 -34.17 -1.08
CA ASP A 339 14.75 -34.32 -2.32
C ASP A 339 14.56 -33.11 -3.26
N ASN A 340 13.67 -32.18 -2.92
CA ASN A 340 13.41 -30.98 -3.71
C ASN A 340 14.19 -29.76 -3.14
N PRO A 341 15.30 -29.33 -3.76
CA PRO A 341 16.12 -28.24 -3.22
C PRO A 341 15.42 -26.88 -3.24
N ILE A 342 14.51 -26.66 -4.21
CA ILE A 342 13.74 -25.41 -4.29
C ILE A 342 12.81 -25.32 -3.07
N LEU A 343 12.12 -26.41 -2.73
CA LEU A 343 11.27 -26.47 -1.54
C LEU A 343 12.05 -26.11 -0.27
N ILE A 344 13.24 -26.69 -0.07
CA ILE A 344 14.08 -26.39 1.10
C ILE A 344 14.49 -24.91 1.14
N LEU A 345 14.85 -24.32 -0.01
CA LEU A 345 15.16 -22.90 -0.10
C LEU A 345 13.96 -22.02 0.27
N LEU A 346 12.76 -22.33 -0.22
CA LEU A 346 11.56 -21.55 0.09
C LEU A 346 11.23 -21.59 1.59
N LEU A 347 11.39 -22.77 2.22
CA LEU A 347 11.18 -22.93 3.66
C LEU A 347 12.22 -22.15 4.48
N ARG A 348 13.48 -22.15 4.06
CA ARG A 348 14.57 -21.37 4.65
C ARG A 348 14.29 -19.87 4.55
N MET A 349 13.90 -19.38 3.37
CA MET A 349 13.50 -17.99 3.16
C MET A 349 12.27 -17.59 3.99
N LEU A 350 11.28 -18.47 4.09
CA LEU A 350 10.10 -18.24 4.91
C LEU A 350 10.48 -18.15 6.41
N ALA A 351 11.32 -19.05 6.91
CA ALA A 351 11.83 -19.00 8.28
C ALA A 351 12.58 -17.69 8.57
N LEU A 352 13.41 -17.23 7.61
CA LEU A 352 14.14 -15.97 7.71
C LEU A 352 13.19 -14.77 7.81
N GLY A 353 12.17 -14.69 6.93
CA GLY A 353 11.17 -13.62 6.96
C GLY A 353 10.34 -13.58 8.25
N LEU A 354 9.94 -14.75 8.77
CA LEU A 354 9.16 -14.85 10.02
C LEU A 354 9.97 -14.46 11.26
N SER A 355 11.30 -14.50 11.17
CA SER A 355 12.22 -14.13 12.25
C SER A 355 12.68 -12.67 12.19
N ALA A 356 12.20 -11.89 11.21
CA ALA A 356 12.69 -10.53 10.93
C ALA A 356 12.58 -9.59 12.14
N TRP A 357 11.42 -9.57 12.80
CA TRP A 357 11.23 -8.70 13.97
C TRP A 357 12.21 -9.01 15.10
N VAL A 358 12.35 -10.31 15.45
CA VAL A 358 13.26 -10.76 16.51
C VAL A 358 14.72 -10.49 16.14
N MET A 359 15.10 -10.72 14.89
CA MET A 359 16.45 -10.48 14.39
C MET A 359 16.84 -9.00 14.48
N ILE A 360 15.92 -8.10 14.11
CA ILE A 360 16.18 -6.65 14.15
C ILE A 360 16.12 -6.12 15.58
N ASP A 361 15.24 -6.63 16.43
CA ASP A 361 15.13 -6.21 17.83
C ASP A 361 16.38 -6.64 18.63
N SER A 362 16.77 -7.91 18.51
CA SER A 362 17.93 -8.47 19.22
C SER A 362 19.27 -8.03 18.66
N GLN A 363 19.31 -7.51 17.42
CA GLN A 363 20.53 -7.23 16.66
C GLN A 363 21.43 -8.47 16.48
N ASP A 364 20.89 -9.69 16.66
CA ASP A 364 21.59 -10.94 16.38
C ASP A 364 21.28 -11.41 14.95
N PHE A 365 22.10 -10.94 14.02
CA PHE A 365 21.94 -11.24 12.59
C PHE A 365 22.45 -12.62 12.23
N LYS A 366 21.70 -13.65 12.62
CA LYS A 366 21.97 -15.04 12.25
C LYS A 366 20.77 -15.63 11.55
N GLU A 367 21.04 -16.43 10.53
CA GLU A 367 19.99 -17.15 9.86
C GLU A 367 19.35 -18.19 10.80
N PRO A 368 18.01 -18.21 10.94
CA PRO A 368 17.33 -19.21 11.75
C PRO A 368 17.50 -20.59 11.15
N LYS A 369 17.85 -21.57 11.98
CA LYS A 369 17.95 -22.97 11.56
C LYS A 369 16.55 -23.52 11.32
N LEU A 370 16.28 -23.97 10.10
CA LEU A 370 15.08 -24.73 9.80
C LEU A 370 15.17 -26.09 10.50
N ASP A 371 14.20 -26.41 11.36
CA ASP A 371 14.13 -27.71 12.01
C ASP A 371 13.91 -28.81 10.95
N ALA A 372 14.79 -29.80 10.93
CA ALA A 372 14.71 -30.94 10.03
C ALA A 372 13.40 -31.72 10.19
N GLN A 373 12.76 -31.65 11.36
CA GLN A 373 11.46 -32.28 11.60
C GLN A 373 10.33 -31.63 10.80
N VAL A 374 10.44 -30.35 10.45
CA VAL A 374 9.48 -29.69 9.55
C VAL A 374 9.47 -30.42 8.20
N VAL A 375 10.65 -30.72 7.65
CA VAL A 375 10.78 -31.38 6.34
C VAL A 375 10.48 -32.88 6.42
N THR A 376 10.87 -33.54 7.50
CA THR A 376 10.85 -35.00 7.60
C THR A 376 9.61 -35.59 8.26
N LYS A 377 8.84 -34.79 9.02
CA LYS A 377 7.63 -35.23 9.72
C LYS A 377 6.42 -34.36 9.36
N PHE A 378 6.52 -33.04 9.51
CA PHE A 378 5.39 -32.15 9.24
C PHE A 378 4.98 -32.15 7.77
N LEU A 379 5.91 -31.95 6.82
CA LEU A 379 5.56 -31.93 5.39
C LEU A 379 4.96 -33.25 4.91
N PRO A 380 5.50 -34.45 5.26
CA PRO A 380 4.84 -35.72 4.96
C PRO A 380 3.45 -35.85 5.59
N ALA A 381 3.25 -35.39 6.84
CA ALA A 381 1.93 -35.41 7.46
C ALA A 381 0.94 -34.47 6.74
N LEU A 382 1.38 -33.28 6.34
CA LEU A 382 0.60 -32.35 5.53
C LEU A 382 0.31 -32.92 4.14
N MET A 383 1.28 -33.59 3.50
CA MET A 383 1.05 -34.28 2.23
C MET A 383 0.04 -35.43 2.36
N SER A 384 0.07 -36.18 3.47
CA SER A 384 -0.94 -37.21 3.75
C SER A 384 -2.34 -36.59 3.82
N LEU A 385 -2.48 -35.46 4.52
CA LEU A 385 -3.72 -34.69 4.58
C LEU A 385 -4.17 -34.23 3.17
N MET A 386 -3.22 -33.77 2.35
CA MET A 386 -3.47 -33.35 0.97
C MET A 386 -3.91 -34.51 0.06
N VAL A 387 -3.34 -35.69 0.24
CA VAL A 387 -3.72 -36.90 -0.48
C VAL A 387 -5.14 -37.31 -0.10
N ASP A 388 -5.48 -37.34 1.19
CA ASP A 388 -6.85 -37.62 1.64
C ASP A 388 -7.86 -36.68 0.98
N ASP A 389 -7.56 -35.38 0.94
CA ASP A 389 -8.42 -34.36 0.34
C ASP A 389 -8.57 -34.57 -1.19
N GLN A 390 -7.49 -34.94 -1.89
CA GLN A 390 -7.54 -35.31 -3.31
C GLN A 390 -8.34 -36.59 -3.57
N CYS A 391 -8.15 -37.62 -2.74
CA CYS A 391 -8.91 -38.87 -2.80
C CYS A 391 -10.41 -38.61 -2.59
N ARG A 392 -10.79 -37.80 -1.60
CA ARG A 392 -12.20 -37.40 -1.39
C ARG A 392 -12.76 -36.66 -2.61
N SER A 393 -12.00 -35.72 -3.17
CA SER A 393 -12.41 -34.97 -4.36
C SER A 393 -12.65 -35.89 -5.56
N LEU A 394 -11.82 -36.92 -5.74
CA LEU A 394 -11.98 -37.93 -6.78
C LEU A 394 -13.18 -38.85 -6.52
N HIS A 395 -13.36 -39.35 -5.29
CA HIS A 395 -14.53 -40.17 -4.91
C HIS A 395 -15.85 -39.43 -5.11
N GLY A 396 -15.88 -38.12 -4.86
CA GLY A 396 -17.03 -37.26 -5.11
C GLY A 396 -17.43 -37.15 -6.60
N LYS A 397 -16.55 -37.54 -7.52
CA LYS A 397 -16.83 -37.58 -8.97
C LYS A 397 -17.23 -38.96 -9.49
N LEU A 398 -17.06 -40.01 -8.69
CA LEU A 398 -17.46 -41.37 -9.07
C LEU A 398 -18.99 -41.54 -9.04
N PRO A 399 -19.55 -42.46 -9.86
CA PRO A 399 -20.95 -42.89 -9.78
C PRO A 399 -21.33 -43.38 -8.37
N PRO A 400 -22.60 -43.23 -7.96
CA PRO A 400 -23.04 -43.57 -6.60
C PRO A 400 -22.76 -45.03 -6.20
N ASP A 401 -22.92 -45.98 -7.12
CA ASP A 401 -22.69 -47.41 -6.86
C ASP A 401 -21.20 -47.76 -6.62
N GLU A 402 -20.29 -47.05 -7.31
CA GLU A 402 -18.83 -47.19 -7.14
C GLU A 402 -18.33 -46.43 -5.89
N ARG A 403 -19.05 -45.39 -5.47
CA ARG A 403 -18.73 -44.57 -4.30
C ARG A 403 -18.88 -45.33 -2.99
N GLU A 404 -19.95 -46.13 -2.84
CA GLU A 404 -20.17 -46.95 -1.63
C GLU A 404 -19.10 -48.05 -1.48
N SER A 405 -18.66 -48.63 -2.59
CA SER A 405 -17.58 -49.62 -2.62
C SER A 405 -16.20 -49.03 -2.32
N ALA A 406 -15.95 -47.77 -2.72
CA ALA A 406 -14.69 -47.07 -2.42
C ALA A 406 -14.62 -46.55 -0.98
N LEU A 407 -15.72 -46.02 -0.44
CA LEU A 407 -15.82 -45.48 0.93
C LEU A 407 -15.65 -46.54 2.02
N THR A 408 -16.04 -47.79 1.76
CA THR A 408 -15.93 -48.91 2.70
C THR A 408 -14.50 -49.41 2.92
N THR A 409 -13.53 -48.93 2.14
CA THR A 409 -12.14 -49.42 2.19
C THR A 409 -11.18 -48.48 2.94
N ILE A 410 -11.33 -47.14 2.83
CA ILE A 410 -10.49 -46.15 3.55
C ILE A 410 -11.31 -44.88 3.87
N GLU A 411 -11.43 -44.52 5.14
CA GLU A 411 -12.09 -43.28 5.59
C GLU A 411 -11.14 -42.08 5.47
N HIS A 412 -11.26 -41.32 4.38
CA HIS A 412 -10.43 -40.13 4.12
C HIS A 412 -10.99 -38.84 4.74
N SER A 413 -12.00 -38.93 5.62
CA SER A 413 -12.69 -37.78 6.23
C SER A 413 -12.33 -37.57 7.71
N GLY A 414 -11.39 -38.35 8.25
CA GLY A 414 -10.94 -38.23 9.64
C GLY A 414 -10.30 -36.88 9.97
N PRO A 415 -10.02 -36.58 11.25
CA PRO A 415 -9.39 -35.33 11.67
C PRO A 415 -8.02 -35.13 11.04
N ALA A 416 -7.46 -33.92 11.19
CA ALA A 416 -6.09 -33.67 10.79
C ALA A 416 -5.12 -34.57 11.60
N PRO A 417 -4.01 -35.06 11.00
CA PRO A 417 -3.04 -35.86 11.74
C PRO A 417 -2.47 -35.10 12.95
N GLU A 418 -2.34 -35.77 14.11
CA GLU A 418 -1.82 -35.20 15.37
C GLU A 418 -0.44 -34.53 15.19
N ALA A 419 0.38 -35.08 14.28
CA ALA A 419 1.65 -34.47 13.92
C ALA A 419 1.48 -33.05 13.34
N VAL A 420 0.48 -32.81 12.49
CA VAL A 420 0.20 -31.49 11.93
C VAL A 420 -0.15 -30.52 13.07
N GLU A 421 -1.06 -30.92 13.96
CA GLU A 421 -1.50 -30.11 15.11
C GLU A 421 -0.34 -29.75 16.05
N THR A 422 0.54 -30.71 16.35
CA THR A 422 1.71 -30.46 17.22
C THR A 422 2.67 -29.46 16.59
N TYR A 423 3.02 -29.64 15.30
CA TYR A 423 4.01 -28.77 14.65
C TYR A 423 3.51 -27.35 14.39
N ILE A 424 2.20 -27.13 14.18
CA ILE A 424 1.68 -25.76 14.01
C ILE A 424 1.74 -24.94 15.30
N GLN A 425 1.79 -25.59 16.47
CA GLN A 425 1.97 -24.94 17.78
C GLN A 425 3.45 -24.61 18.04
N GLU A 426 4.38 -25.40 17.52
CA GLU A 426 5.82 -25.26 17.80
C GLU A 426 6.60 -24.43 16.77
N SER A 427 6.21 -24.50 15.49
CA SER A 427 6.95 -23.94 14.36
C SER A 427 6.13 -22.91 13.59
N SER A 428 6.64 -21.67 13.53
CA SER A 428 6.01 -20.57 12.79
C SER A 428 5.91 -20.87 11.29
N VAL A 429 6.88 -21.61 10.73
CA VAL A 429 6.83 -22.05 9.32
C VAL A 429 5.66 -23.00 9.11
N SER A 430 5.49 -23.97 10.00
CA SER A 430 4.40 -24.94 9.93
C SER A 430 3.04 -24.27 10.07
N SER A 431 2.89 -23.31 11.00
CA SER A 431 1.66 -22.52 11.15
C SER A 431 1.28 -21.80 9.85
N ILE A 432 2.23 -21.11 9.22
CA ILE A 432 1.99 -20.41 7.94
C ILE A 432 1.61 -21.41 6.84
N LEU A 433 2.28 -22.56 6.75
CA LEU A 433 1.93 -23.56 5.73
C LEU A 433 0.53 -24.14 5.93
N ALA A 434 0.10 -24.38 7.17
CA ALA A 434 -1.27 -24.82 7.47
C ALA A 434 -2.31 -23.74 7.12
N MET A 435 -2.03 -22.48 7.43
CA MET A 435 -2.86 -21.34 7.02
C MET A 435 -3.02 -21.30 5.48
N TYR A 436 -1.92 -21.35 4.74
CA TYR A 436 -1.97 -21.31 3.28
C TYR A 436 -2.54 -22.57 2.64
N TYR A 437 -2.45 -23.72 3.31
CA TYR A 437 -3.17 -24.92 2.91
C TYR A 437 -4.69 -24.75 3.08
N THR A 438 -5.13 -24.09 4.15
CA THR A 438 -6.55 -23.73 4.35
C THR A 438 -7.05 -22.79 3.26
N LEU A 439 -6.24 -21.81 2.84
CA LEU A 439 -6.58 -20.97 1.69
C LEU A 439 -6.67 -21.78 0.39
N HIS A 440 -5.87 -22.85 0.26
CA HIS A 440 -5.94 -23.74 -0.89
C HIS A 440 -7.25 -24.53 -0.91
N THR A 441 -7.60 -25.20 0.20
CA THR A 441 -8.84 -25.99 0.32
C THR A 441 -10.09 -25.13 0.17
N ALA A 442 -10.09 -23.91 0.73
CA ALA A 442 -11.17 -22.95 0.54
C ALA A 442 -11.31 -22.52 -0.93
N ARG A 443 -10.19 -22.32 -1.64
CA ARG A 443 -10.19 -21.98 -3.08
C ARG A 443 -10.74 -23.10 -3.95
N THR A 444 -10.51 -24.36 -3.58
CA THR A 444 -11.09 -25.53 -4.26
C THR A 444 -12.51 -25.82 -3.81
N LYS A 445 -13.08 -25.03 -2.88
CA LYS A 445 -14.39 -25.23 -2.26
C LYS A 445 -14.54 -26.63 -1.60
N ASP A 446 -13.46 -27.16 -1.05
CA ASP A 446 -13.51 -28.42 -0.29
C ASP A 446 -13.91 -28.11 1.16
N ARG A 447 -15.22 -28.21 1.44
CA ARG A 447 -15.79 -28.01 2.78
C ARG A 447 -15.10 -28.87 3.83
N VAL A 448 -14.92 -30.17 3.56
CA VAL A 448 -14.34 -31.11 4.53
C VAL A 448 -12.89 -30.76 4.80
N GLY A 449 -12.10 -30.47 3.75
CA GLY A 449 -10.71 -30.04 3.89
C GLY A 449 -10.56 -28.74 4.68
N VAL A 450 -11.47 -27.77 4.49
CA VAL A 450 -11.52 -26.53 5.27
C VAL A 450 -11.76 -26.82 6.75
N LEU A 451 -12.75 -27.66 7.09
CA LEU A 451 -13.10 -27.97 8.49
C LEU A 451 -11.97 -28.70 9.22
N ARG A 452 -11.33 -29.67 8.57
CA ARG A 452 -10.21 -30.44 9.15
C ARG A 452 -9.08 -29.54 9.63
N VAL A 453 -8.73 -28.51 8.85
CA VAL A 453 -7.62 -27.61 9.16
C VAL A 453 -8.07 -26.49 10.10
N LEU A 454 -9.29 -25.93 9.92
CA LEU A 454 -9.83 -24.91 10.81
C LEU A 454 -9.89 -25.36 12.27
N ALA A 455 -10.25 -26.63 12.52
CA ALA A 455 -10.33 -27.20 13.87
C ALA A 455 -9.00 -27.09 14.65
N ILE A 456 -7.86 -27.12 13.96
CA ILE A 456 -6.53 -27.04 14.58
C ILE A 456 -5.89 -25.64 14.46
N LEU A 457 -6.39 -24.78 13.57
CA LEU A 457 -5.74 -23.50 13.25
C LEU A 457 -5.72 -22.50 14.41
N SER A 458 -6.68 -22.57 15.33
CA SER A 458 -6.70 -21.71 16.53
C SER A 458 -5.46 -21.92 17.41
N GLY A 459 -4.83 -23.10 17.34
CA GLY A 459 -3.58 -23.43 18.04
C GLY A 459 -2.30 -22.94 17.35
N CYS A 460 -2.37 -22.17 16.25
CA CYS A 460 -1.17 -21.68 15.58
C CYS A 460 -0.25 -20.89 16.53
N LYS A 461 1.06 -21.17 16.47
CA LYS A 461 2.09 -20.43 17.20
C LYS A 461 1.97 -18.92 17.01
N ASP A 462 2.17 -18.17 18.10
CA ASP A 462 2.05 -16.71 18.17
C ASP A 462 0.68 -16.19 17.68
N ASP A 463 -0.34 -17.06 17.68
CA ASP A 463 -1.70 -16.79 17.19
C ASP A 463 -1.72 -16.22 15.75
N ARG A 464 -0.82 -16.71 14.89
CA ARG A 464 -0.63 -16.22 13.51
C ARG A 464 -1.84 -16.40 12.61
N ALA A 465 -2.70 -17.38 12.93
CA ALA A 465 -3.94 -17.62 12.19
C ALA A 465 -4.90 -16.41 12.22
N TYR A 466 -4.63 -15.40 13.05
CA TYR A 466 -5.42 -14.18 13.16
C TYR A 466 -4.73 -12.94 12.55
N GLU A 467 -3.68 -13.11 11.76
CA GLU A 467 -3.06 -12.02 10.99
C GLU A 467 -3.98 -11.52 9.86
N ASP A 468 -4.06 -10.20 9.68
CA ASP A 468 -5.02 -9.56 8.77
C ASP A 468 -4.95 -10.01 7.30
N PRO A 469 -3.76 -10.16 6.66
CA PRO A 469 -3.69 -10.58 5.26
C PRO A 469 -4.25 -11.99 5.03
N PHE A 470 -4.04 -12.88 6.01
CA PHE A 470 -4.58 -14.24 5.97
C PHE A 470 -6.10 -14.23 6.16
N LEU A 471 -6.60 -13.59 7.22
CA LEU A 471 -8.04 -13.53 7.50
C LEU A 471 -8.83 -12.88 6.36
N HIS A 472 -8.32 -11.78 5.79
CA HIS A 472 -8.90 -11.14 4.62
C HIS A 472 -9.06 -12.13 3.46
N SER A 473 -8.03 -12.92 3.19
CA SER A 473 -8.01 -13.90 2.11
C SER A 473 -8.93 -15.08 2.41
N LEU A 474 -8.95 -15.57 3.64
CA LEU A 474 -9.82 -16.65 4.08
C LEU A 474 -11.29 -16.26 3.91
N ILE A 475 -11.70 -15.10 4.44
CA ILE A 475 -13.08 -14.61 4.32
C ILE A 475 -13.50 -14.44 2.87
N ALA A 476 -12.64 -13.85 2.04
CA ALA A 476 -12.92 -13.70 0.61
C ALA A 476 -13.16 -15.05 -0.09
N LEU A 477 -12.51 -16.13 0.36
CA LEU A 477 -12.69 -17.48 -0.18
C LEU A 477 -13.88 -18.22 0.44
N LEU A 478 -14.27 -17.90 1.67
CA LEU A 478 -15.45 -18.47 2.33
C LEU A 478 -16.78 -17.89 1.82
N ILE A 479 -16.80 -16.61 1.40
CA ILE A 479 -18.03 -15.97 0.89
C ILE A 479 -18.65 -16.74 -0.31
N PRO A 480 -17.88 -17.21 -1.31
CA PRO A 480 -18.39 -18.07 -2.38
C PRO A 480 -18.87 -19.47 -1.95
N MET A 481 -18.68 -19.86 -0.68
CA MET A 481 -19.16 -21.10 -0.06
C MET A 481 -20.40 -20.85 0.81
N SER A 482 -21.19 -19.82 0.49
CA SER A 482 -22.31 -19.33 1.31
C SER A 482 -23.37 -20.38 1.63
N ASP A 483 -23.55 -21.41 0.79
CA ASP A 483 -24.50 -22.49 1.03
C ASP A 483 -24.11 -23.39 2.22
N GLU A 484 -22.81 -23.49 2.55
CA GLU A 484 -22.31 -24.30 3.67
C GLU A 484 -22.66 -23.69 5.03
N PHE A 485 -22.94 -22.39 5.09
CA PHE A 485 -23.35 -21.67 6.31
C PHE A 485 -24.74 -22.06 6.81
N GLY A 486 -25.50 -22.84 6.05
CA GLY A 486 -26.74 -23.47 6.52
C GLY A 486 -26.49 -24.70 7.41
N THR A 487 -25.27 -25.25 7.40
CA THR A 487 -24.93 -26.48 8.14
C THR A 487 -24.31 -26.17 9.50
N GLU A 488 -24.72 -26.95 10.52
CA GLU A 488 -24.37 -26.69 11.91
C GLU A 488 -22.90 -26.97 12.22
N ASP A 489 -22.36 -28.07 11.72
CA ASP A 489 -20.96 -28.47 11.87
C ASP A 489 -20.00 -27.43 11.26
N PHE A 490 -20.34 -26.90 10.08
CA PHE A 490 -19.56 -25.85 9.44
C PHE A 490 -19.56 -24.56 10.27
N CYS A 491 -20.74 -24.15 10.74
CA CYS A 491 -20.87 -22.98 11.60
C CYS A 491 -20.13 -23.14 12.92
N THR A 492 -20.22 -24.30 13.56
CA THR A 492 -19.57 -24.52 14.87
C THR A 492 -18.05 -24.54 14.74
N THR A 493 -17.49 -25.25 13.75
CA THR A 493 -16.03 -25.25 13.54
C THR A 493 -15.51 -23.85 13.18
N LEU A 494 -16.18 -23.14 12.26
CA LEU A 494 -15.74 -21.82 11.84
C LEU A 494 -15.93 -20.78 12.93
N PHE A 495 -17.14 -20.64 13.49
CA PHE A 495 -17.44 -19.58 14.44
C PHE A 495 -16.99 -19.93 15.84
N ASP A 496 -17.38 -21.09 16.37
CA ASP A 496 -17.19 -21.43 17.78
C ASP A 496 -15.75 -21.87 18.08
N GLU A 497 -15.13 -22.68 17.20
CA GLU A 497 -13.78 -23.21 17.43
C GLU A 497 -12.66 -22.29 16.91
N PHE A 498 -12.86 -21.66 15.74
CA PHE A 498 -11.83 -20.82 15.13
C PHE A 498 -12.00 -19.32 15.41
N ILE A 499 -13.11 -18.70 15.00
CA ILE A 499 -13.30 -17.25 15.12
C ILE A 499 -13.45 -16.83 16.59
N PHE A 500 -14.21 -17.57 17.39
CA PHE A 500 -14.45 -17.27 18.80
C PHE A 500 -13.22 -17.42 19.68
N ALA A 501 -12.32 -18.36 19.36
CA ALA A 501 -11.01 -18.44 19.99
C ALA A 501 -10.18 -17.14 19.76
N GLY A 502 -10.40 -16.43 18.65
CA GLY A 502 -9.73 -15.17 18.32
C GLY A 502 -10.48 -13.90 18.75
N LEU A 503 -11.63 -13.99 19.41
CA LEU A 503 -12.53 -12.85 19.67
C LEU A 503 -11.94 -11.75 20.57
N THR A 504 -10.89 -12.06 21.32
CA THR A 504 -10.19 -11.08 22.17
C THR A 504 -9.42 -10.04 21.35
N ARG A 505 -9.30 -10.24 20.02
CA ARG A 505 -8.54 -9.38 19.11
C ARG A 505 -9.49 -8.49 18.31
N GLU A 506 -9.31 -7.17 18.43
CA GLU A 506 -10.17 -6.19 17.73
C GLU A 506 -10.28 -6.45 16.21
N ASN A 507 -9.19 -6.82 15.54
CA ASN A 507 -9.15 -7.02 14.09
C ASN A 507 -9.98 -8.23 13.62
N VAL A 508 -9.95 -9.32 14.39
CA VAL A 508 -10.63 -10.60 14.09
C VAL A 508 -12.13 -10.44 14.26
N THR A 509 -12.51 -9.94 15.43
CA THR A 509 -13.88 -9.75 15.88
C THR A 509 -14.54 -8.71 14.99
N SER A 510 -14.08 -7.47 15.01
CA SER A 510 -14.92 -6.35 14.59
C SER A 510 -14.92 -6.00 13.11
N ARG A 511 -14.01 -6.55 12.30
CA ARG A 511 -13.87 -6.12 10.88
C ARG A 511 -14.01 -7.28 9.91
N HIS A 512 -13.25 -8.33 10.14
CA HIS A 512 -13.26 -9.54 9.32
C HIS A 512 -14.55 -10.34 9.50
N MET A 513 -15.02 -10.55 10.73
CA MET A 513 -16.31 -11.22 10.97
C MET A 513 -17.51 -10.39 10.49
N LEU A 514 -17.53 -9.07 10.72
CA LEU A 514 -18.59 -8.20 10.19
C LEU A 514 -18.62 -8.24 8.65
N LYS A 515 -17.46 -8.24 8.00
CA LYS A 515 -17.34 -8.41 6.55
C LYS A 515 -17.90 -9.76 6.09
N LEU A 516 -17.64 -10.85 6.80
CA LEU A 516 -18.21 -12.16 6.46
C LEU A 516 -19.74 -12.13 6.57
N LEU A 517 -20.27 -11.69 7.72
CA LEU A 517 -21.71 -11.59 7.98
C LEU A 517 -22.44 -10.70 6.97
N TRP A 518 -21.79 -9.63 6.51
CA TRP A 518 -22.33 -8.74 5.47
C TRP A 518 -22.79 -9.50 4.22
N TYR A 519 -22.10 -10.58 3.87
CA TYR A 519 -22.41 -11.40 2.69
C TYR A 519 -23.19 -12.69 2.99
N VAL A 520 -23.03 -13.30 4.17
CA VAL A 520 -23.59 -14.63 4.46
C VAL A 520 -24.82 -14.63 5.40
N HIS A 521 -25.24 -13.48 5.95
CA HIS A 521 -26.33 -13.40 6.94
C HIS A 521 -27.65 -14.07 6.50
N ASN A 522 -27.97 -14.03 5.20
CA ASN A 522 -29.19 -14.62 4.65
C ASN A 522 -29.18 -16.16 4.58
N LYS A 523 -28.00 -16.80 4.72
CA LYS A 523 -27.82 -18.26 4.68
C LYS A 523 -27.65 -18.86 6.06
N LEU A 524 -27.50 -18.04 7.09
CA LEU A 524 -27.33 -18.48 8.47
C LEU A 524 -28.67 -18.82 9.15
N PRO A 525 -28.73 -19.86 10.01
CA PRO A 525 -29.88 -20.10 10.87
C PRO A 525 -30.16 -18.89 11.78
N ALA A 526 -31.44 -18.52 11.96
CA ALA A 526 -31.82 -17.30 12.69
C ALA A 526 -31.28 -17.24 14.13
N GLY A 527 -31.29 -18.37 14.86
CA GLY A 527 -30.72 -18.46 16.20
C GLY A 527 -29.20 -18.27 16.23
N ARG A 528 -28.50 -18.76 15.21
CA ARG A 528 -27.05 -18.59 15.05
C ARG A 528 -26.74 -17.13 14.75
N LEU A 529 -27.45 -16.51 13.79
CA LEU A 529 -27.28 -15.10 13.44
C LEU A 529 -27.49 -14.19 14.66
N ALA A 530 -28.52 -14.42 15.47
CA ALA A 530 -28.76 -13.66 16.69
C ALA A 530 -27.61 -13.78 17.70
N THR A 531 -27.07 -14.99 17.88
CA THR A 531 -25.93 -15.26 18.76
C THR A 531 -24.67 -14.54 18.27
N LEU A 532 -24.38 -14.62 16.97
CA LEU A 532 -23.23 -13.94 16.36
C LEU A 532 -23.36 -12.42 16.47
N MET A 533 -24.52 -11.85 16.16
CA MET A 533 -24.75 -10.40 16.30
C MET A 533 -24.57 -9.91 17.73
N LYS A 534 -25.05 -10.68 18.72
CA LYS A 534 -24.84 -10.36 20.14
C LYS A 534 -23.37 -10.44 20.55
N ALA A 535 -22.64 -11.46 20.11
CA ALA A 535 -21.21 -11.59 20.36
C ALA A 535 -20.39 -10.46 19.70
N MET A 536 -20.90 -9.92 18.59
CA MET A 536 -20.29 -8.87 17.79
C MET A 536 -20.65 -7.44 18.19
N GLN A 537 -21.43 -7.25 19.25
CA GLN A 537 -21.88 -5.93 19.66
C GLN A 537 -20.67 -5.06 20.05
N PRO A 538 -20.46 -3.91 19.40
CA PRO A 538 -19.28 -3.08 19.65
C PRO A 538 -19.34 -2.45 21.05
N THR A 539 -18.21 -2.53 21.77
CA THR A 539 -18.02 -1.89 23.07
C THR A 539 -17.51 -0.45 22.92
N THR A 540 -17.51 0.33 24.00
CA THR A 540 -17.01 1.71 24.04
C THR A 540 -15.52 1.86 23.68
N ALA A 541 -14.75 0.77 23.70
CA ALA A 541 -13.34 0.77 23.31
C ALA A 541 -13.14 0.75 21.77
N HIS A 542 -14.16 0.34 21.01
CA HIS A 542 -14.04 0.19 19.56
C HIS A 542 -14.15 1.52 18.82
N ASN A 543 -13.45 1.61 17.69
CA ASN A 543 -13.45 2.79 16.81
C ASN A 543 -14.86 3.05 16.22
N GLU A 544 -15.22 4.33 16.02
CA GLU A 544 -16.50 4.78 15.46
C GLU A 544 -16.87 4.09 14.14
N HIS A 545 -15.88 3.78 13.29
CA HIS A 545 -16.12 3.05 12.04
C HIS A 545 -16.78 1.67 12.27
N ILE A 546 -16.38 0.96 13.33
CA ILE A 546 -16.92 -0.36 13.66
C ILE A 546 -18.38 -0.22 14.11
N HIS A 547 -18.68 0.78 14.93
CA HIS A 547 -20.05 1.08 15.37
C HIS A 547 -20.96 1.33 14.17
N LYS A 548 -20.54 2.20 13.24
CA LYS A 548 -21.29 2.49 12.00
C LYS A 548 -21.48 1.26 11.12
N LEU A 549 -20.45 0.42 10.98
CA LEU A 549 -20.53 -0.80 10.20
C LEU A 549 -21.52 -1.80 10.81
N TYR A 550 -21.48 -1.96 12.13
CA TYR A 550 -22.40 -2.84 12.86
C TYR A 550 -23.86 -2.36 12.73
N GLU A 551 -24.12 -1.05 12.91
CA GLU A 551 -25.45 -0.46 12.71
C GLU A 551 -25.94 -0.67 11.27
N SER A 552 -25.09 -0.40 10.27
CA SER A 552 -25.42 -0.62 8.86
C SER A 552 -25.75 -2.08 8.56
N LEU A 553 -25.03 -3.02 9.19
CA LEU A 553 -25.31 -4.46 9.09
C LEU A 553 -26.65 -4.82 9.74
N GLN A 554 -26.98 -4.25 10.90
CA GLN A 554 -28.27 -4.45 11.55
C GLN A 554 -29.44 -3.98 10.67
N GLU A 555 -29.33 -2.80 10.09
CA GLU A 555 -30.33 -2.27 9.14
C GLU A 555 -30.47 -3.16 7.91
N ARG A 556 -29.34 -3.65 7.37
CA ARG A 556 -29.33 -4.57 6.23
C ARG A 556 -30.00 -5.91 6.55
N ILE A 557 -29.75 -6.46 7.74
CA ILE A 557 -30.40 -7.69 8.19
C ILE A 557 -31.91 -7.46 8.36
N ALA A 558 -32.32 -6.34 8.96
CA ALA A 558 -33.72 -6.01 9.18
C ALA A 558 -34.49 -5.84 7.85
N THR A 559 -33.90 -5.14 6.88
CA THR A 559 -34.46 -4.96 5.53
C THR A 559 -34.50 -6.26 4.73
N GLY A 560 -33.45 -7.09 4.83
CA GLY A 560 -33.41 -8.42 4.23
C GLY A 560 -34.51 -9.35 4.77
N ILE A 561 -34.72 -9.36 6.09
CA ILE A 561 -35.80 -10.13 6.74
C ILE A 561 -37.16 -9.65 6.27
N ALA A 562 -37.39 -8.33 6.21
CA ALA A 562 -38.65 -7.75 5.73
C ALA A 562 -38.98 -8.14 4.28
N ALA A 563 -37.97 -8.18 3.39
CA ALA A 563 -38.15 -8.62 2.01
C ALA A 563 -38.52 -10.11 1.88
N THR A 564 -37.92 -10.98 2.69
CA THR A 564 -38.28 -12.42 2.75
C THR A 564 -39.66 -12.68 3.35
N VAL A 565 -40.10 -11.88 4.33
CA VAL A 565 -41.44 -12.02 4.93
C VAL A 565 -42.55 -11.62 3.95
N ILE A 566 -42.31 -10.62 3.09
CA ILE A 566 -43.26 -10.20 2.05
C ILE A 566 -43.41 -11.28 0.95
N GLN A 567 -42.37 -12.07 0.69
CA GLN A 567 -42.44 -13.21 -0.26
C GLN A 567 -43.06 -14.48 0.34
N ALA A 568 -43.10 -14.62 1.67
CA ALA A 568 -43.60 -15.80 2.37
C ALA A 568 -45.09 -15.73 2.75
N THR A 569 -45.77 -14.59 2.55
CA THR A 569 -47.24 -14.51 2.69
C THR A 569 -47.92 -15.14 1.48
N PRO A 570 -48.75 -16.20 1.63
CA PRO A 570 -49.57 -16.67 0.53
C PRO A 570 -50.60 -15.59 0.22
N ALA A 571 -50.61 -15.11 -1.03
CA ALA A 571 -51.62 -14.19 -1.53
C ALA A 571 -53.00 -14.79 -1.28
N ALA A 572 -53.72 -14.24 -0.30
CA ALA A 572 -55.12 -14.50 -0.11
C ALA A 572 -55.90 -14.02 -1.34
N VAL A 573 -56.74 -14.91 -1.84
CA VAL A 573 -57.60 -14.80 -3.00
C VAL A 573 -58.35 -13.46 -3.02
N ALA A 574 -58.09 -12.64 -4.04
CA ALA A 574 -59.03 -11.63 -4.52
C ALA A 574 -59.05 -11.72 -6.05
N ALA A 575 -60.13 -12.30 -6.57
CA ALA A 575 -60.40 -12.36 -7.98
C ALA A 575 -60.60 -10.94 -8.53
N THR A 576 -59.76 -10.53 -9.47
CA THR A 576 -60.05 -9.45 -10.40
C THR A 576 -59.76 -9.96 -11.80
N GLU A 577 -60.83 -10.23 -12.55
CA GLU A 577 -60.83 -10.53 -13.97
C GLU A 577 -60.14 -9.39 -14.73
N PHE A 578 -59.07 -9.72 -15.46
CA PHE A 578 -58.56 -8.90 -16.54
C PHE A 578 -58.72 -9.69 -17.85
N ASP A 579 -59.70 -9.25 -18.63
CA ASP A 579 -60.00 -9.72 -19.98
C ASP A 579 -58.84 -9.38 -20.92
N SER A 580 -58.35 -10.36 -21.68
CA SER A 580 -57.20 -10.21 -22.59
C SER A 580 -57.58 -10.65 -24.01
N PRO A 581 -57.49 -9.77 -25.01
CA PRO A 581 -58.04 -10.01 -26.35
C PRO A 581 -57.02 -10.74 -27.22
N MET A 582 -56.77 -12.02 -26.97
CA MET A 582 -56.06 -12.91 -27.90
C MET A 582 -56.58 -14.36 -27.84
N LYS A 583 -57.90 -14.54 -27.95
CA LYS A 583 -58.50 -15.81 -28.35
C LYS A 583 -59.19 -15.62 -29.69
N ASN A 584 -58.45 -15.84 -30.77
CA ASN A 584 -58.96 -16.29 -32.08
C ASN A 584 -57.81 -16.42 -33.08
N LEU A 585 -56.96 -17.43 -32.90
CA LEU A 585 -56.15 -17.98 -33.99
C LEU A 585 -56.20 -19.51 -33.88
N GLY A 586 -57.01 -20.12 -34.75
CA GLY A 586 -57.16 -21.56 -34.87
C GLY A 586 -55.95 -22.19 -35.55
N THR A 587 -55.48 -23.30 -34.99
CA THR A 587 -54.44 -24.19 -35.52
C THR A 587 -54.93 -25.00 -36.73
N PRO A 588 -54.16 -25.15 -37.82
CA PRO A 588 -54.40 -26.23 -38.79
C PRO A 588 -53.78 -27.55 -38.30
N GLY A 589 -54.56 -28.63 -38.38
CA GLY A 589 -54.17 -29.98 -37.94
C GLY A 589 -53.25 -30.74 -38.92
N PRO A 590 -52.82 -31.97 -38.54
CA PRO A 590 -51.76 -32.70 -39.21
C PRO A 590 -52.29 -33.52 -40.40
N HIS A 591 -51.62 -33.45 -41.54
CA HIS A 591 -51.81 -34.39 -42.64
C HIS A 591 -50.69 -35.44 -42.65
N TYR A 592 -51.07 -36.69 -42.37
CA TYR A 592 -50.35 -37.89 -42.78
C TYR A 592 -50.78 -38.28 -44.19
N SER A 593 -49.84 -38.72 -45.02
CA SER A 593 -50.02 -39.80 -46.02
C SER A 593 -48.72 -40.06 -46.82
N PRO A 594 -48.57 -41.25 -47.42
CA PRO A 594 -47.31 -41.98 -47.47
C PRO A 594 -46.70 -42.10 -48.86
N GLN A 595 -45.37 -42.25 -48.91
CA GLN A 595 -44.61 -43.30 -49.61
C GLN A 595 -43.11 -43.11 -49.34
#